data_AF-A0A3P0P0P7-F1
#
_entry.id   AF-A0A3P0P0P7-F1
#
_cell.length_a   1.000
_cell.length_b   1.000
_cell.length_c   1.000
_cell.angle_alpha   90.00
_cell.angle_beta   90.00
_cell.angle_gamma   90.00
#
_symmetry.space_group_name_H-M   'P 1'
#
loop_
_entity.id
_entity.type
_entity.pdbx_description
1 polymer ?
#
loop_
_entity_poly.entity_id
_entity_poly.type
_entity_poly.pdbx_seq_one_letter_code
_entity_poly.pdbx_strand_id
1 'polypeptide(L)'
;MRCNCVWPSDSRVGGVRGARVGRFCRDSHFRLVTMHTDPVYFLHIPKTGGSSLISFLEDQYDREDVCPAQVLEELFALPRESVDRYRLFRGHHWHGIESFVGRNLTHLTMLRDPVQRTVSWYLHAQRHDDTYRHRRMNDEKWSLLDFVRDPDTNWDIVNTQTLFLAADFDYEKLMRDPIGYGREAVKEYASRRHDRALLDRAKKRLESFAFFGITERMRDSMNLLAYSMNFCPRFATPRLNTSSDRPVMHELSFEEVDAINELTALDQELYAWGCALFEERLGDMVRALLIERFEQSDTLRKNSWHAPLSAQAKAEIAVTVLDAPSTVAAGASFSVRVRLSNRSNFQLASRAPTPVHASYHWLDRTRSQVVVFDGERTRLKASMMPGDAQDLLVSVVAPAAAGRYVLRLTLVQEGVAWLDDGRSGVFGDVEVVVR
;
A
#
# COMPACT_ATOMS: atom_id res chain seq x y z
N MET A 1 -30.25 -21.34 34.02
CA MET A 1 -30.69 -22.67 33.53
C MET A 1 -29.45 -23.46 33.15
N ARG A 2 -29.28 -24.65 33.74
CA ARG A 2 -28.12 -25.53 33.50
C ARG A 2 -28.28 -26.26 32.16
N CYS A 3 -27.20 -26.40 31.41
CA CYS A 3 -26.95 -27.59 30.59
C CYS A 3 -25.46 -27.94 30.68
N ASN A 4 -25.20 -29.23 30.82
CA ASN A 4 -23.99 -29.88 31.32
C ASN A 4 -23.43 -30.80 30.20
N CYS A 5 -22.12 -31.13 30.26
CA CYS A 5 -21.51 -32.39 29.77
C CYS A 5 -21.28 -32.51 28.23
N VAL A 6 -20.19 -33.05 27.62
CA VAL A 6 -18.93 -33.77 27.98
C VAL A 6 -17.93 -33.60 26.80
N TRP A 7 -16.62 -33.57 27.04
CA TRP A 7 -15.57 -33.77 26.02
C TRP A 7 -15.00 -35.20 26.11
N PRO A 8 -14.69 -35.90 25.00
CA PRO A 8 -13.99 -37.17 25.08
C PRO A 8 -12.49 -36.94 25.34
N SER A 9 -11.97 -37.76 26.26
CA SER A 9 -10.55 -37.94 26.52
C SER A 9 -9.86 -38.57 25.31
N ASP A 10 -8.77 -37.98 24.84
CA ASP A 10 -7.74 -38.78 24.17
C ASP A 10 -6.32 -38.26 24.44
N SER A 11 -5.44 -39.24 24.56
CA SER A 11 -4.08 -39.14 25.08
C SER A 11 -3.03 -38.71 24.04
N ARG A 12 -2.05 -37.92 24.53
CA ARG A 12 -0.67 -37.68 24.06
C ARG A 12 -0.29 -38.13 22.63
N VAL A 13 0.15 -37.18 21.79
CA VAL A 13 1.46 -37.22 21.08
C VAL A 13 1.90 -35.77 20.82
N GLY A 14 3.19 -35.47 21.05
CA GLY A 14 3.79 -34.15 20.86
C GLY A 14 3.75 -33.67 19.40
N GLY A 15 3.56 -32.37 19.22
CA GLY A 15 3.59 -31.69 17.94
C GLY A 15 3.69 -30.19 18.14
N VAL A 16 4.72 -29.59 17.56
CA VAL A 16 5.02 -28.16 17.53
C VAL A 16 3.76 -27.38 17.16
N ARG A 17 3.32 -26.46 18.04
CA ARG A 17 2.16 -25.59 17.78
C ARG A 17 2.56 -24.54 16.74
N GLY A 18 2.23 -24.82 15.48
CA GLY A 18 2.24 -23.84 14.41
C GLY A 18 1.27 -22.70 14.72
N ALA A 19 1.77 -21.46 14.57
CA ALA A 19 1.07 -20.22 14.84
C ALA A 19 -0.22 -20.10 14.01
N ARG A 20 -1.34 -19.83 14.68
CA ARG A 20 -2.53 -19.23 14.07
C ARG A 20 -2.73 -17.86 14.70
N VAL A 21 -2.56 -16.80 13.94
CA VAL A 21 -3.19 -15.49 14.21
C VAL A 21 -4.37 -15.41 13.28
N GLY A 22 -5.50 -14.97 13.81
CA GLY A 22 -6.73 -14.75 13.05
C GLY A 22 -7.84 -15.68 13.53
N ARG A 23 -8.82 -15.12 14.24
CA ARG A 23 -10.17 -15.66 14.19
C ARG A 23 -10.58 -15.65 12.72
N PHE A 24 -10.74 -16.84 12.14
CA PHE A 24 -11.24 -17.02 10.79
C PHE A 24 -12.59 -16.30 10.66
N CYS A 25 -12.61 -15.17 9.96
CA CYS A 25 -13.79 -14.79 9.20
C CYS A 25 -13.93 -15.89 8.14
N ARG A 26 -15.01 -16.68 8.21
CA ARG A 26 -15.28 -17.75 7.24
C ARG A 26 -15.73 -17.14 5.92
N ASP A 27 -14.81 -16.54 5.18
CA ASP A 27 -14.95 -16.28 3.76
C ASP A 27 -13.61 -16.61 3.11
N SER A 28 -13.57 -17.81 2.56
CA SER A 28 -12.42 -18.39 1.88
C SER A 28 -12.26 -17.73 0.52
N HIS A 29 -11.37 -16.74 0.39
CA HIS A 29 -10.55 -16.43 -0.80
C HIS A 29 -9.69 -15.18 -0.53
N PHE A 30 -8.59 -15.31 0.21
CA PHE A 30 -7.51 -14.30 0.25
C PHE A 30 -6.16 -15.05 0.29
N ARG A 31 -5.32 -14.88 -0.75
CA ARG A 31 -3.88 -15.26 -0.86
C ARG A 31 -3.25 -14.16 -1.74
N LEU A 32 -2.09 -13.55 -1.51
CA LEU A 32 -1.01 -13.64 -0.53
C LEU A 32 -0.87 -12.26 0.15
N VAL A 33 -1.18 -12.17 1.44
CA VAL A 33 -0.72 -11.05 2.29
C VAL A 33 0.34 -11.63 3.21
N THR A 34 1.46 -10.94 3.37
CA THR A 34 2.60 -11.38 4.19
C THR A 34 2.11 -11.72 5.59
N MET A 35 2.20 -13.01 5.99
CA MET A 35 1.92 -13.36 7.37
C MET A 35 3.06 -12.85 8.24
N HIS A 36 2.78 -11.83 9.04
CA HIS A 36 3.71 -11.33 10.04
C HIS A 36 3.89 -12.39 11.13
N THR A 37 5.07 -13.01 11.16
CA THR A 37 5.43 -14.02 12.18
C THR A 37 5.94 -13.36 13.46
N ASP A 38 6.48 -12.15 13.34
CA ASP A 38 6.96 -11.32 14.44
C ASP A 38 5.80 -10.67 15.22
N PRO A 39 5.96 -10.40 16.54
CA PRO A 39 5.01 -9.61 17.31
C PRO A 39 4.82 -8.22 16.71
N VAL A 40 3.62 -7.68 16.85
CA VAL A 40 3.29 -6.33 16.42
C VAL A 40 3.68 -5.34 17.51
N TYR A 41 4.32 -4.24 17.12
CA TYR A 41 4.57 -3.11 17.98
C TYR A 41 3.90 -1.85 17.43
N PHE A 42 2.88 -1.37 18.14
CA PHE A 42 2.34 -0.04 17.91
C PHE A 42 3.15 0.99 18.71
N LEU A 43 4.06 1.66 18.00
CA LEU A 43 4.80 2.82 18.49
C LEU A 43 3.82 3.99 18.56
N HIS A 44 3.22 4.17 19.73
CA HIS A 44 2.22 5.19 19.97
C HIS A 44 2.92 6.52 20.23
N ILE A 45 2.80 7.45 19.29
CA ILE A 45 3.25 8.83 19.50
C ILE A 45 2.14 9.59 20.23
N PRO A 46 2.43 10.32 21.33
CA PRO A 46 1.40 11.05 22.05
C PRO A 46 0.60 12.00 21.16
N LYS A 47 -0.72 11.95 21.33
CA LYS A 47 -1.72 12.83 20.70
C LYS A 47 -1.89 12.66 19.19
N THR A 48 -1.53 11.50 18.64
CA THR A 48 -1.79 11.12 17.23
C THR A 48 -2.99 10.18 17.06
N GLY A 49 -4.02 10.34 17.90
CA GLY A 49 -5.25 9.53 17.83
C GLY A 49 -5.10 8.06 18.26
N GLY A 50 -3.98 7.71 18.91
CA GLY A 50 -3.64 6.31 19.20
C GLY A 50 -4.57 5.58 20.16
N SER A 51 -5.35 6.23 21.03
CA SER A 51 -6.31 5.53 21.91
C SER A 51 -7.35 4.71 21.13
N SER A 52 -7.86 5.27 20.04
CA SER A 52 -8.81 4.59 19.17
C SER A 52 -8.18 3.40 18.45
N LEU A 53 -6.92 3.58 18.02
CA LEU A 53 -6.17 2.53 17.34
C LEU A 53 -5.76 1.42 18.30
N ILE A 54 -5.39 1.74 19.53
CA ILE A 54 -5.10 0.76 20.59
C ILE A 54 -6.31 -0.13 20.82
N SER A 55 -7.51 0.46 21.00
CA SER A 55 -8.75 -0.30 21.17
C SER A 55 -8.99 -1.26 20.01
N PHE A 56 -8.85 -0.78 18.77
CA PHE A 56 -8.97 -1.62 17.58
C PHE A 56 -7.94 -2.76 17.52
N LEU A 57 -6.68 -2.47 17.88
CA LEU A 57 -5.61 -3.47 17.90
C LEU A 57 -5.88 -4.52 18.98
N GLU A 58 -6.24 -4.12 20.19
CA GLU A 58 -6.57 -5.04 21.28
C GLU A 58 -7.72 -5.99 20.91
N ASP A 59 -8.70 -5.55 20.12
CA ASP A 59 -9.78 -6.40 19.59
C ASP A 59 -9.30 -7.49 18.59
N GLN A 60 -8.08 -7.38 18.05
CA GLN A 60 -7.49 -8.38 17.13
C GLN A 60 -6.72 -9.50 17.85
N TYR A 61 -6.45 -9.36 19.15
CA TYR A 61 -5.64 -10.29 19.93
C TYR A 61 -6.41 -10.83 21.13
N ASP A 62 -6.04 -12.02 21.60
CA ASP A 62 -6.51 -12.48 22.91
C ASP A 62 -5.83 -11.64 24.00
N ARG A 63 -6.56 -11.32 25.07
CA ARG A 63 -6.10 -10.37 26.12
C ARG A 63 -4.75 -10.77 26.74
N GLU A 64 -4.46 -12.07 26.82
CA GLU A 64 -3.19 -12.61 27.36
C GLU A 64 -1.99 -12.41 26.43
N ASP A 65 -2.24 -12.22 25.13
CA ASP A 65 -1.23 -11.93 24.11
C ASP A 65 -0.85 -10.44 24.07
N VAL A 66 -1.58 -9.57 24.77
CA VAL A 66 -1.34 -8.12 24.79
C VAL A 66 -0.42 -7.75 25.97
N CYS A 67 0.69 -7.08 25.66
CA CYS A 67 1.58 -6.54 26.68
C CYS A 67 0.85 -5.44 27.48
N PRO A 68 0.78 -5.53 28.82
CA PRO A 68 0.06 -4.57 29.62
C PRO A 68 0.74 -3.19 29.65
N ALA A 69 2.07 -3.15 29.55
CA ALA A 69 2.87 -1.94 29.65
C ALA A 69 2.52 -0.94 28.52
N GLN A 70 2.28 0.32 28.91
CA GLN A 70 2.01 1.47 28.04
C GLN A 70 3.20 2.45 28.00
N VAL A 71 4.07 2.41 29.01
CA VAL A 71 5.26 3.27 29.14
C VAL A 71 6.52 2.44 29.43
N LEU A 72 7.71 3.02 29.23
CA LEU A 72 8.98 2.32 29.40
C LEU A 72 9.19 1.77 30.82
N GLU A 73 8.82 2.53 31.84
CA GLU A 73 8.92 2.10 33.24
C GLU A 73 8.16 0.80 33.52
N GLU A 74 6.91 0.73 33.04
CA GLU A 74 6.07 -0.48 33.15
C GLU A 74 6.67 -1.65 32.36
N LEU A 75 7.22 -1.37 31.17
CA LEU A 75 7.81 -2.40 30.30
C LEU A 75 9.04 -3.03 30.95
N PHE A 76 9.93 -2.21 31.53
CA PHE A 76 11.13 -2.69 32.21
C PHE A 76 10.84 -3.37 33.54
N ALA A 77 9.70 -3.08 34.16
CA ALA A 77 9.24 -3.77 35.38
C ALA A 77 8.71 -5.19 35.11
N LEU A 78 8.46 -5.57 33.85
CA LEU A 78 7.98 -6.91 33.52
C LEU A 78 9.09 -7.98 33.68
N PRO A 79 8.77 -9.17 34.22
CA PRO A 79 9.70 -10.30 34.21
C PRO A 79 10.05 -10.68 32.77
N ARG A 80 11.35 -10.80 32.43
CA ARG A 80 11.80 -11.10 31.06
C ARG A 80 11.15 -12.34 30.46
N GLU A 81 10.99 -13.41 31.24
CA GLU A 81 10.33 -14.65 30.82
C GLU A 81 8.86 -14.45 30.40
N SER A 82 8.22 -13.39 30.91
CA SER A 82 6.84 -13.05 30.56
C SER A 82 6.73 -12.24 29.28
N VAL A 83 7.81 -11.57 28.85
CA VAL A 83 7.81 -10.69 27.67
C VAL A 83 7.66 -11.51 26.38
N ASP A 84 8.26 -12.70 26.34
CA ASP A 84 8.26 -13.58 25.17
C ASP A 84 6.87 -14.07 24.75
N ARG A 85 5.90 -14.08 25.67
CA ARG A 85 4.53 -14.54 25.37
C ARG A 85 3.73 -13.50 24.59
N TYR A 86 4.08 -12.22 24.71
CA TYR A 86 3.29 -11.15 24.12
C TYR A 86 3.47 -11.08 22.61
N ARG A 87 2.35 -10.78 21.94
CA ARG A 87 2.23 -10.68 20.49
C ARG A 87 1.88 -9.27 20.03
N LEU A 88 1.35 -8.45 20.94
CA LEU A 88 1.10 -7.04 20.73
C LEU A 88 1.79 -6.23 21.82
N PHE A 89 2.71 -5.37 21.41
CA PHE A 89 3.29 -4.29 22.20
C PHE A 89 2.63 -2.97 21.76
N ARG A 90 2.25 -2.12 22.71
CA ARG A 90 1.61 -0.84 22.39
C ARG A 90 1.85 0.17 23.50
N GLY A 91 2.35 1.34 23.13
CA GLY A 91 2.68 2.36 24.12
C GLY A 91 3.73 3.36 23.66
N HIS A 92 4.04 4.28 24.56
CA HIS A 92 4.99 5.37 24.41
C HIS A 92 6.43 4.91 24.67
N HIS A 93 6.86 3.83 24.01
CA HIS A 93 8.15 3.19 24.28
C HIS A 93 9.31 3.66 23.40
N TRP A 94 9.07 4.58 22.45
CA TRP A 94 10.05 5.01 21.45
C TRP A 94 10.51 3.85 20.53
N HIS A 95 11.25 4.17 19.47
CA HIS A 95 11.84 3.13 18.61
C HIS A 95 12.95 2.37 19.36
N GLY A 96 13.14 1.07 19.07
CA GLY A 96 14.31 0.29 19.52
C GLY A 96 14.08 -0.65 20.72
N ILE A 97 12.82 -0.84 21.14
CA ILE A 97 12.48 -1.76 22.24
C ILE A 97 12.82 -3.23 21.94
N GLU A 98 13.13 -3.58 20.69
CA GLU A 98 13.59 -4.90 20.27
C GLU A 98 14.83 -5.34 21.04
N SER A 99 15.68 -4.38 21.44
CA SER A 99 16.85 -4.64 22.30
C SER A 99 16.46 -5.18 23.68
N PHE A 100 15.30 -4.77 24.21
CA PHE A 100 14.73 -5.28 25.45
C PHE A 100 13.91 -6.55 25.24
N VAL A 101 13.06 -6.56 24.20
CA VAL A 101 12.17 -7.69 23.87
C VAL A 101 12.95 -8.90 23.37
N GLY A 102 14.14 -8.72 22.81
CA GLY A 102 14.99 -9.79 22.29
C GLY A 102 14.47 -10.42 20.99
N ARG A 103 13.53 -9.76 20.31
CA ARG A 103 12.87 -10.25 19.09
C ARG A 103 12.67 -9.11 18.10
N ASN A 104 12.64 -9.44 16.81
CA ASN A 104 12.19 -8.50 15.80
C ASN A 104 10.71 -8.17 16.00
N LEU A 105 10.32 -6.95 15.66
CA LEU A 105 8.96 -6.46 15.81
C LEU A 105 8.44 -5.89 14.48
N THR A 106 7.17 -6.16 14.20
CA THR A 106 6.45 -5.52 13.11
C THR A 106 5.90 -4.19 13.57
N HIS A 107 6.46 -3.09 13.06
CA HIS A 107 6.18 -1.75 13.54
C HIS A 107 4.96 -1.12 12.88
N LEU A 108 4.14 -0.48 13.72
CA LEU A 108 3.00 0.35 13.35
C LEU A 108 3.11 1.71 14.05
N THR A 109 2.63 2.77 13.42
CA THR A 109 2.50 4.08 14.10
C THR A 109 1.38 4.94 13.50
N MET A 110 1.14 6.12 14.08
CA MET A 110 0.22 7.13 13.58
C MET A 110 0.91 8.49 13.62
N LEU A 111 0.79 9.24 12.53
CA LEU A 111 1.18 10.64 12.45
C LEU A 111 -0.02 11.57 12.57
N ARG A 112 0.26 12.82 12.89
CA ARG A 112 -0.71 13.91 12.96
C ARG A 112 -0.06 15.21 12.49
N ASP A 113 -0.86 16.13 11.98
CA ASP A 113 -0.39 17.49 11.74
C ASP A 113 0.29 18.05 13.00
N PRO A 114 1.54 18.56 12.92
CA PRO A 114 2.31 18.93 14.12
C PRO A 114 1.70 20.09 14.90
N VAL A 115 1.01 21.02 14.23
CA VAL A 115 0.28 22.12 14.88
C VAL A 115 -0.89 21.56 15.66
N GLN A 116 -1.73 20.75 15.01
CA GLN A 116 -2.90 20.12 15.64
C GLN A 116 -2.50 19.16 16.78
N ARG A 117 -1.36 18.47 16.66
CA ARG A 117 -0.79 17.65 17.72
C ARG A 117 -0.42 18.49 18.94
N THR A 118 0.27 19.61 18.72
CA THR A 118 0.71 20.53 19.79
C THR A 118 -0.48 21.16 20.51
N VAL A 119 -1.49 21.63 19.77
CA VAL A 119 -2.76 22.12 20.35
C VAL A 119 -3.44 21.02 21.17
N SER A 120 -3.49 19.80 20.63
CA SER A 120 -4.07 18.67 21.34
C SER A 120 -3.30 18.28 22.60
N TRP A 121 -1.99 18.55 22.65
CA TRP A 121 -1.15 18.33 23.82
C TRP A 121 -1.41 19.40 24.89
N TYR A 122 -1.41 20.68 24.51
CA TYR A 122 -1.77 21.79 25.39
C TYR A 122 -3.13 21.60 26.06
N LEU A 123 -4.18 21.32 25.28
CA LEU A 123 -5.53 21.07 25.81
C LEU A 123 -5.62 19.81 26.68
N HIS A 124 -4.69 18.87 26.55
CA HIS A 124 -4.63 17.70 27.40
C HIS A 124 -3.96 18.03 28.74
N ALA A 125 -2.82 18.73 28.71
CA ALA A 125 -2.08 19.20 29.88
C ALA A 125 -2.93 20.14 30.75
N GLN A 126 -3.76 21.00 30.15
CA GLN A 126 -4.72 21.83 30.90
C GLN A 126 -5.77 21.02 31.67
N ARG A 127 -6.17 19.85 31.16
CA ARG A 127 -7.31 19.07 31.70
C ARG A 127 -6.90 18.00 32.71
N HIS A 128 -5.70 17.44 32.60
CA HIS A 128 -5.30 16.27 33.39
C HIS A 128 -4.15 16.64 34.34
N ASP A 129 -4.39 16.42 35.63
CA ASP A 129 -3.51 16.77 36.76
C ASP A 129 -2.29 15.86 36.91
N ASP A 130 -2.29 14.74 36.18
CA ASP A 130 -1.18 13.80 36.03
C ASP A 130 -0.03 14.35 35.17
N THR A 131 -0.27 15.41 34.38
CA THR A 131 0.79 16.05 33.61
C THR A 131 1.65 16.94 34.51
N TYR A 132 2.97 16.79 34.43
CA TYR A 132 3.90 17.45 35.36
C TYR A 132 3.87 18.99 35.34
N ARG A 133 3.15 19.60 34.38
CA ARG A 133 2.98 21.04 34.21
C ARG A 133 1.59 21.54 34.54
N HIS A 134 0.61 20.65 34.75
CA HIS A 134 -0.80 21.00 34.94
C HIS A 134 -1.01 22.09 35.98
N ARG A 135 -0.45 21.88 37.18
CA ARG A 135 -0.57 22.84 38.30
C ARG A 135 -0.04 24.21 37.90
N ARG A 136 1.22 24.28 37.44
CA ARG A 136 1.86 25.54 37.04
C ARG A 136 1.08 26.24 35.91
N MET A 137 0.71 25.50 34.87
CA MET A 137 -0.06 26.02 33.72
C MET A 137 -1.40 26.63 34.14
N ASN A 138 -2.13 25.96 35.03
CA ASN A 138 -3.46 26.40 35.45
C ASN A 138 -3.39 27.52 36.51
N ASP A 139 -2.45 27.46 37.44
CA ASP A 139 -2.22 28.49 38.45
C ASP A 139 -1.78 29.82 37.80
N GLU A 140 -0.89 29.75 36.82
CA GLU A 140 -0.39 30.91 36.07
C GLU A 140 -1.26 31.28 34.86
N LYS A 141 -2.32 30.50 34.58
CA LYS A 141 -3.26 30.70 33.44
C LYS A 141 -2.56 30.82 32.08
N TRP A 142 -1.65 29.90 31.80
CA TRP A 142 -0.89 29.90 30.54
C TRP A 142 -1.79 29.88 29.32
N SER A 143 -1.48 30.74 28.35
CA SER A 143 -1.97 30.63 26.98
C SER A 143 -1.24 29.51 26.22
N LEU A 144 -1.70 29.20 25.00
CA LEU A 144 -0.98 28.28 24.12
C LEU A 144 0.41 28.82 23.79
N LEU A 145 0.55 30.14 23.61
CA LEU A 145 1.82 30.77 23.31
C LEU A 145 2.80 30.68 24.49
N ASP A 146 2.32 30.89 25.72
CA ASP A 146 3.15 30.70 26.94
C ASP A 146 3.63 29.25 27.04
N PHE A 147 2.74 28.29 26.78
CA PHE A 147 3.06 26.87 26.79
C PHE A 147 4.11 26.46 25.75
N VAL A 148 4.07 27.06 24.56
CA VAL A 148 5.03 26.80 23.49
C VAL A 148 6.38 27.50 23.76
N ARG A 149 6.36 28.70 24.33
CA ARG A 149 7.56 29.51 24.54
C ARG A 149 8.33 29.17 25.81
N ASP A 150 7.72 28.50 26.79
CA ASP A 150 8.39 28.20 28.05
C ASP A 150 9.59 27.24 27.86
N PRO A 151 10.83 27.65 28.17
CA PRO A 151 12.03 26.85 27.89
C PRO A 151 12.18 25.60 28.77
N ASP A 152 11.58 25.59 29.96
CA ASP A 152 11.65 24.45 30.88
C ASP A 152 10.78 23.27 30.42
N THR A 153 9.88 23.57 29.48
CA THR A 153 8.78 22.70 29.10
C THR A 153 8.73 22.44 27.59
N ASN A 154 9.14 23.32 26.71
CA ASN A 154 8.96 23.07 25.28
C ASN A 154 9.70 21.83 24.69
N TRP A 155 10.65 21.21 25.41
CA TRP A 155 11.42 20.04 24.97
C TRP A 155 10.57 18.81 24.60
N ASP A 156 9.36 18.66 25.12
CA ASP A 156 8.42 17.57 24.77
C ASP A 156 7.50 17.92 23.59
N ILE A 157 7.61 19.14 23.06
CA ILE A 157 6.93 19.62 21.84
C ILE A 157 7.88 19.51 20.65
N VAL A 158 9.16 19.81 20.87
CA VAL A 158 10.19 19.88 19.84
C VAL A 158 10.27 18.57 19.04
N ASN A 159 9.90 18.67 17.76
CA ASN A 159 9.95 17.59 16.76
C ASN A 159 9.56 16.19 17.29
N THR A 160 8.53 16.12 18.14
CA THR A 160 8.21 14.91 18.90
C THR A 160 8.02 13.69 17.99
N GLN A 161 7.33 13.82 16.86
CA GLN A 161 7.07 12.68 15.98
C GLN A 161 8.36 12.15 15.37
N THR A 162 9.23 13.05 14.92
CA THR A 162 10.56 12.74 14.40
C THR A 162 11.40 12.07 15.48
N LEU A 163 11.42 12.60 16.71
CA LEU A 163 12.22 12.04 17.81
C LEU A 163 11.73 10.66 18.23
N PHE A 164 10.41 10.42 18.31
CA PHE A 164 9.86 9.10 18.61
C PHE A 164 10.31 8.02 17.63
N LEU A 165 10.49 8.40 16.36
CA LEU A 165 10.95 7.50 15.31
C LEU A 165 12.47 7.41 15.23
N ALA A 166 13.21 8.51 15.45
CA ALA A 166 14.64 8.60 15.16
C ALA A 166 15.58 8.46 16.36
N ALA A 167 15.12 8.76 17.57
CA ALA A 167 15.97 8.68 18.76
C ALA A 167 16.42 7.22 18.98
N ASP A 168 17.72 7.05 19.24
CA ASP A 168 18.35 5.76 19.54
C ASP A 168 18.89 5.80 20.95
N PHE A 169 18.02 5.49 21.90
CA PHE A 169 18.42 5.44 23.29
C PHE A 169 19.26 4.21 23.59
N ASP A 170 20.16 4.37 24.56
CA ASP A 170 20.84 3.26 25.19
C ASP A 170 19.85 2.57 26.15
N TYR A 171 19.22 1.49 25.68
CA TYR A 171 18.22 0.76 26.47
C TYR A 171 18.80 0.10 27.72
N GLU A 172 20.11 -0.19 27.75
CA GLU A 172 20.75 -0.68 28.98
C GLU A 172 20.82 0.39 30.06
N LYS A 173 21.11 1.65 29.67
CA LYS A 173 21.07 2.79 30.58
C LYS A 173 19.65 3.16 30.97
N LEU A 174 18.70 3.15 30.01
CA LEU A 174 17.29 3.41 30.30
C LEU A 174 16.70 2.40 31.28
N MET A 175 17.06 1.11 31.20
CA MET A 175 16.59 0.12 32.18
C MET A 175 17.07 0.43 33.61
N ARG A 176 18.26 1.03 33.76
CA ARG A 176 18.84 1.35 35.07
C ARG A 176 18.25 2.62 35.67
N ASP A 177 17.97 3.62 34.82
CA ASP A 177 17.38 4.89 35.22
C ASP A 177 16.39 5.40 34.14
N PRO A 178 15.15 4.88 34.13
CA PRO A 178 14.18 5.24 33.10
C PRO A 178 13.76 6.71 33.14
N ILE A 179 13.82 7.33 34.33
CA ILE A 179 13.30 8.68 34.58
C ILE A 179 14.39 9.72 34.41
N GLY A 180 15.52 9.58 35.11
CA GLY A 180 16.61 10.57 35.11
C GLY A 180 17.35 10.60 33.78
N TYR A 181 18.02 9.50 33.43
CA TYR A 181 18.68 9.33 32.14
C TYR A 181 17.70 9.51 30.98
N GLY A 182 16.48 8.96 31.07
CA GLY A 182 15.47 9.13 30.02
C GLY A 182 15.16 10.59 29.72
N ARG A 183 14.87 11.40 30.76
CA ARG A 183 14.57 12.82 30.56
C ARG A 183 15.75 13.60 29.97
N GLU A 184 16.96 13.36 30.44
CA GLU A 184 18.15 14.04 29.92
C GLU A 184 18.47 13.64 28.48
N ALA A 185 18.31 12.35 28.13
CA ALA A 185 18.48 11.88 26.76
C ALA A 185 17.45 12.49 25.81
N VAL A 186 16.18 12.62 26.21
CA VAL A 186 15.17 13.29 25.37
C VAL A 186 15.53 14.77 25.17
N LYS A 187 15.96 15.47 26.22
CA LYS A 187 16.41 16.87 26.09
C LYS A 187 17.62 17.01 25.18
N GLU A 188 18.57 16.08 25.23
CA GLU A 188 19.74 16.05 24.35
C GLU A 188 19.29 15.97 22.88
N TYR A 189 18.38 15.05 22.55
CA TYR A 189 17.81 14.95 21.20
C TYR A 189 17.01 16.19 20.81
N ALA A 190 16.21 16.75 21.73
CA ALA A 190 15.46 17.99 21.50
C ALA A 190 16.38 19.19 21.24
N SER A 191 17.57 19.24 21.85
CA SER A 191 18.55 20.30 21.58
C SER A 191 19.06 20.27 20.12
N ARG A 192 19.01 19.10 19.47
CA ARG A 192 19.38 18.87 18.07
C ARG A 192 18.22 19.09 17.10
N ARG A 193 17.28 19.99 17.42
CA ARG A 193 16.05 20.24 16.64
C ARG A 193 16.22 20.62 15.17
N HIS A 194 17.42 21.02 14.74
CA HIS A 194 17.75 21.33 13.34
C HIS A 194 18.59 20.25 12.65
N ASP A 195 18.82 19.12 13.31
CA ASP A 195 19.63 18.03 12.78
C ASP A 195 18.85 17.20 11.76
N ARG A 196 19.22 17.35 10.49
CA ARG A 196 18.62 16.63 9.36
C ARG A 196 18.80 15.13 9.44
N ALA A 197 19.85 14.63 10.11
CA ALA A 197 20.06 13.19 10.25
C ALA A 197 18.95 12.51 11.06
N LEU A 198 18.29 13.24 11.97
CA LEU A 198 17.11 12.75 12.70
C LEU A 198 15.92 12.59 11.76
N LEU A 199 15.67 13.57 10.89
CA LEU A 199 14.59 13.49 9.89
C LEU A 199 14.80 12.34 8.91
N ASP A 200 16.01 12.21 8.36
CA ASP A 200 16.31 11.15 7.38
C ASP A 200 16.14 9.75 7.98
N ARG A 201 16.55 9.59 9.24
CA ARG A 201 16.35 8.35 9.99
C ARG A 201 14.87 8.07 10.27
N ALA A 202 14.11 9.09 10.67
CA ALA A 202 12.66 8.95 10.90
C ALA A 202 11.95 8.51 9.62
N LYS A 203 12.26 9.14 8.47
CA LYS A 203 11.70 8.76 7.16
C LYS A 203 12.04 7.33 6.80
N LYS A 204 13.31 6.93 6.90
CA LYS A 204 13.76 5.55 6.61
C LYS A 204 13.05 4.50 7.48
N ARG A 205 12.86 4.79 8.76
CA ARG A 205 12.13 3.90 9.67
C ARG A 205 10.65 3.83 9.31
N LEU A 206 10.01 4.97 9.12
CA LEU A 206 8.59 5.02 8.75
C LEU A 206 8.32 4.29 7.43
N GLU A 207 9.23 4.39 6.47
CA GLU A 207 9.19 3.63 5.22
C GLU A 207 9.24 2.11 5.47
N SER A 208 10.09 1.65 6.39
CA SER A 208 10.19 0.23 6.76
C SER A 208 9.02 -0.31 7.59
N PHE A 209 8.20 0.56 8.19
CA PHE A 209 7.07 0.12 9.01
C PHE A 209 6.03 -0.57 8.13
N ALA A 210 5.47 -1.67 8.65
CA ALA A 210 4.40 -2.41 7.97
C ALA A 210 3.17 -1.53 7.75
N PHE A 211 2.95 -0.56 8.65
CA PHE A 211 1.89 0.43 8.51
C PHE A 211 2.24 1.72 9.26
N PHE A 212 1.79 2.84 8.69
CA PHE A 212 1.53 4.05 9.45
C PHE A 212 0.25 4.71 8.92
N GLY A 213 -0.46 5.43 9.80
CA GLY A 213 -1.66 6.17 9.41
C GLY A 213 -1.56 7.66 9.68
N ILE A 214 -2.56 8.38 9.18
CA ILE A 214 -2.73 9.83 9.34
C ILE A 214 -3.99 10.08 10.17
N THR A 215 -3.83 10.79 11.29
CA THR A 215 -4.91 11.02 12.26
C THR A 215 -6.12 11.69 11.60
N GLU A 216 -5.89 12.67 10.74
CA GLU A 216 -6.88 13.44 9.98
C GLU A 216 -7.65 12.57 8.98
N ARG A 217 -7.06 11.46 8.54
CA ARG A 217 -7.66 10.46 7.64
C ARG A 217 -7.87 9.13 8.35
N MET A 218 -8.40 9.17 9.57
CA MET A 218 -8.58 7.98 10.43
C MET A 218 -9.28 6.82 9.70
N ARG A 219 -10.40 7.06 9.00
CA ARG A 219 -11.12 6.00 8.28
C ARG A 219 -10.24 5.29 7.25
N ASP A 220 -9.53 6.05 6.43
CA ASP A 220 -8.66 5.51 5.39
C ASP A 220 -7.45 4.80 6.01
N SER A 221 -6.92 5.35 7.10
CA SER A 221 -5.83 4.74 7.87
C SER A 221 -6.23 3.37 8.43
N MET A 222 -7.43 3.25 9.00
CA MET A 222 -7.93 1.98 9.51
C MET A 222 -8.19 0.95 8.40
N ASN A 223 -8.68 1.40 7.23
CA ASN A 223 -8.84 0.52 6.07
C ASN A 223 -7.50 -0.01 5.58
N LEU A 224 -6.51 0.88 5.44
CA LEU A 224 -5.15 0.51 5.04
C LEU A 224 -4.50 -0.43 6.06
N LEU A 225 -4.65 -0.17 7.36
CA LEU A 225 -4.16 -1.06 8.40
C LEU A 225 -4.78 -2.45 8.31
N ALA A 226 -6.11 -2.53 8.17
CA ALA A 226 -6.81 -3.81 8.07
C ALA A 226 -6.35 -4.61 6.85
N TYR A 227 -6.14 -3.94 5.72
CA TYR A 227 -5.59 -4.55 4.51
C TYR A 227 -4.13 -5.01 4.70
N SER A 228 -3.23 -4.11 5.14
CA SER A 228 -1.80 -4.39 5.26
C SER A 228 -1.48 -5.49 6.28
N MET A 229 -2.24 -5.54 7.38
CA MET A 229 -2.03 -6.50 8.47
C MET A 229 -2.96 -7.71 8.43
N ASN A 230 -3.88 -7.76 7.45
CA ASN A 230 -4.94 -8.77 7.36
C ASN A 230 -5.77 -8.84 8.66
N PHE A 231 -6.09 -7.69 9.26
CA PHE A 231 -6.94 -7.59 10.43
C PHE A 231 -8.41 -7.56 10.04
N CYS A 232 -9.29 -7.94 10.99
CA CYS A 232 -10.72 -7.86 10.76
C CYS A 232 -11.11 -6.38 10.61
N PRO A 233 -11.73 -5.95 9.49
CA PRO A 233 -12.03 -4.54 9.23
C PRO A 233 -13.25 -4.03 10.03
N ARG A 234 -13.65 -4.72 11.10
CA ARG A 234 -14.73 -4.31 11.98
C ARG A 234 -14.23 -3.26 12.95
N PHE A 235 -14.33 -2.00 12.56
CA PHE A 235 -14.09 -0.88 13.45
C PHE A 235 -15.22 0.14 13.33
N ALA A 236 -15.69 0.64 14.48
CA ALA A 236 -16.48 1.86 14.47
C ALA A 236 -15.52 3.02 14.22
N THR A 237 -15.71 3.81 13.16
CA THR A 237 -14.87 5.00 12.97
C THR A 237 -15.12 5.96 14.13
N PRO A 238 -14.14 6.19 15.03
CA PRO A 238 -14.29 7.21 16.04
C PRO A 238 -14.37 8.55 15.30
N ARG A 239 -15.37 9.38 15.59
CA ARG A 239 -15.36 10.76 15.11
C ARG A 239 -14.16 11.44 15.77
N LEU A 240 -13.26 12.05 14.98
CA LEU A 240 -12.31 13.02 15.53
C LEU A 240 -13.10 14.02 16.39
N ASN A 241 -12.62 14.29 17.60
CA ASN A 241 -13.17 15.30 18.51
C ASN A 241 -14.53 14.99 19.16
N THR A 242 -14.67 13.86 19.87
CA THR A 242 -15.85 13.56 20.70
C THR A 242 -15.75 14.00 22.17
N SER A 243 -14.74 14.79 22.58
CA SER A 243 -14.83 15.41 23.92
C SER A 243 -15.94 16.46 23.91
N SER A 244 -16.95 16.23 24.72
CA SER A 244 -18.18 17.02 24.89
C SER A 244 -17.95 18.48 25.31
N ASP A 245 -16.75 18.82 25.78
CA ASP A 245 -16.31 20.20 26.00
C ASP A 245 -15.53 20.70 24.79
N ARG A 246 -16.22 21.44 23.94
CA ARG A 246 -15.63 22.17 22.83
C ARG A 246 -15.20 23.54 23.37
N PRO A 247 -13.91 23.83 23.60
CA PRO A 247 -13.49 25.17 23.22
C PRO A 247 -13.73 25.24 21.71
N VAL A 248 -14.54 26.21 21.28
CA VAL A 248 -14.52 26.68 19.90
C VAL A 248 -13.06 26.67 19.45
N MET A 249 -12.73 26.04 18.32
CA MET A 249 -11.37 26.19 17.78
C MET A 249 -11.15 27.69 17.68
N HIS A 250 -10.38 28.24 18.61
CA HIS A 250 -9.85 29.57 18.46
C HIS A 250 -9.11 29.52 17.14
N GLU A 251 -9.44 30.39 16.19
CA GLU A 251 -8.60 30.56 15.02
C GLU A 251 -7.21 30.89 15.58
N LEU A 252 -6.27 29.96 15.42
CA LEU A 252 -4.92 30.14 15.94
C LEU A 252 -4.36 31.41 15.32
N SER A 253 -3.80 32.28 16.16
CA SER A 253 -3.11 33.46 15.67
C SER A 253 -1.90 33.05 14.84
N PHE A 254 -1.49 33.92 13.91
CA PHE A 254 -0.26 33.71 13.14
C PHE A 254 0.95 33.51 14.05
N GLU A 255 1.02 34.23 15.17
CA GLU A 255 2.11 34.12 16.15
C GLU A 255 2.14 32.75 16.85
N GLU A 256 0.99 32.19 17.22
CA GLU A 256 0.92 30.83 17.79
C GLU A 256 1.35 29.77 16.78
N VAL A 257 0.90 29.88 15.54
CA VAL A 257 1.27 28.94 14.47
C VAL A 257 2.77 29.00 14.18
N ASP A 258 3.33 30.21 14.10
CA ASP A 258 4.76 30.43 13.85
C ASP A 258 5.61 29.85 14.98
N ALA A 259 5.27 30.15 16.24
CA ALA A 259 5.96 29.61 17.41
C ALA A 259 5.94 28.07 17.46
N ILE A 260 4.83 27.44 17.06
CA ILE A 260 4.75 25.97 17.00
C ILE A 260 5.62 25.44 15.85
N ASN A 261 5.57 26.08 14.68
CA ASN A 261 6.35 25.67 13.51
C ASN A 261 7.86 25.75 13.75
N GLU A 262 8.32 26.76 14.49
CA GLU A 262 9.74 26.88 14.88
C GLU A 262 10.23 25.66 15.68
N LEU A 263 9.41 25.14 16.60
CA LEU A 263 9.74 23.94 17.39
C LEU A 263 9.54 22.62 16.64
N THR A 264 8.68 22.63 15.62
CA THR A 264 8.22 21.41 14.94
C THR A 264 8.70 21.31 13.49
N ALA A 265 9.75 22.06 13.11
CA ALA A 265 10.24 22.13 11.73
C ALA A 265 10.50 20.77 11.07
N LEU A 266 11.12 19.81 11.78
CA LEU A 266 11.36 18.47 11.23
C LEU A 266 10.07 17.65 11.16
N ASP A 267 9.18 17.80 12.15
CA ASP A 267 7.87 17.15 12.16
C ASP A 267 7.00 17.62 10.99
N GLN A 268 7.07 18.90 10.62
CA GLN A 268 6.35 19.46 9.47
C GLN A 268 6.78 18.77 8.17
N GLU A 269 8.09 18.65 7.96
CA GLU A 269 8.62 17.96 6.78
C GLU A 269 8.36 16.44 6.80
N LEU A 270 8.47 15.81 7.97
CA LEU A 270 8.15 14.39 8.13
C LEU A 270 6.67 14.14 7.82
N TYR A 271 5.77 14.97 8.33
CA TYR A 271 4.33 14.84 8.14
C TYR A 271 3.94 15.04 6.67
N ALA A 272 4.44 16.10 6.02
CA ALA A 272 4.19 16.35 4.60
C ALA A 272 4.68 15.17 3.73
N TRP A 273 5.88 14.67 4.01
CA TRP A 273 6.42 13.49 3.32
C TRP A 273 5.61 12.21 3.61
N GLY A 274 5.24 12.00 4.88
CA GLY A 274 4.44 10.85 5.31
C GLY A 274 3.06 10.84 4.68
N CYS A 275 2.40 12.00 4.52
CA CYS A 275 1.14 12.12 3.79
C CYS A 275 1.29 11.67 2.33
N ALA A 276 2.35 12.08 1.63
CA ALA A 276 2.59 11.67 0.25
C ALA A 276 2.78 10.14 0.13
N LEU A 277 3.59 9.54 1.01
CA LEU A 277 3.81 8.09 1.05
C LEU A 277 2.52 7.33 1.44
N PHE A 278 1.69 7.91 2.31
CA PHE A 278 0.40 7.34 2.69
C PHE A 278 -0.56 7.26 1.49
N GLU A 279 -0.64 8.31 0.67
CA GLU A 279 -1.47 8.30 -0.56
C GLU A 279 -1.02 7.21 -1.53
N GLU A 280 0.29 7.00 -1.68
CA GLU A 280 0.84 5.95 -2.52
C GLU A 280 0.39 4.56 -2.04
N ARG A 281 0.61 4.26 -0.75
CA ARG A 281 0.21 2.98 -0.13
C ARG A 281 -1.30 2.74 -0.20
N LEU A 282 -2.10 3.79 0.02
CA LEU A 282 -3.56 3.70 -0.10
C LEU A 282 -3.98 3.44 -1.56
N GLY A 283 -3.34 4.10 -2.51
CA GLY A 283 -3.56 3.88 -3.95
C GLY A 283 -3.21 2.45 -4.38
N ASP A 284 -2.11 1.89 -3.88
CA ASP A 284 -1.73 0.49 -4.11
C ASP A 284 -2.77 -0.48 -3.58
N MET A 285 -3.24 -0.29 -2.34
CA MET A 285 -4.32 -1.09 -1.77
C MET A 285 -5.57 -1.04 -2.66
N VAL A 286 -6.02 0.14 -3.06
CA VAL A 286 -7.23 0.29 -3.89
C VAL A 286 -7.05 -0.42 -5.24
N ARG A 287 -5.89 -0.28 -5.89
CA ARG A 287 -5.59 -1.00 -7.15
C ARG A 287 -5.63 -2.51 -6.96
N ALA A 288 -5.01 -3.03 -5.90
CA ALA A 288 -4.99 -4.46 -5.61
C ALA A 288 -6.42 -5.02 -5.40
N LEU A 289 -7.24 -4.34 -4.59
CA LEU A 289 -8.63 -4.74 -4.36
C LEU A 289 -9.50 -4.68 -5.63
N LEU A 290 -9.26 -3.70 -6.51
CA LEU A 290 -9.96 -3.61 -7.80
C LEU A 290 -9.56 -4.73 -8.76
N ILE A 291 -8.26 -5.09 -8.80
CA ILE A 291 -7.75 -6.22 -9.59
C ILE A 291 -8.37 -7.52 -9.09
N GLU A 292 -8.33 -7.77 -7.78
CA GLU A 292 -8.91 -8.97 -7.18
C GLU A 292 -10.41 -9.08 -7.50
N ARG A 293 -11.16 -7.99 -7.36
CA ARG A 293 -12.58 -7.94 -7.73
C ARG A 293 -12.81 -8.22 -9.22
N PHE A 294 -11.94 -7.71 -10.09
CA PHE A 294 -12.00 -7.97 -11.52
C PHE A 294 -11.76 -9.45 -11.83
N GLU A 295 -10.78 -10.08 -11.19
CA GLU A 295 -10.44 -11.50 -11.37
C GLU A 295 -11.52 -12.46 -10.85
N GLN A 296 -12.23 -12.08 -9.78
CA GLN A 296 -13.32 -12.86 -9.19
C GLN A 296 -14.66 -12.74 -9.94
N SER A 297 -14.81 -11.77 -10.84
CA SER A 297 -16.06 -11.55 -11.57
C SER A 297 -16.33 -12.65 -12.60
N ASP A 298 -17.31 -13.53 -12.33
CA ASP A 298 -17.70 -14.65 -13.19
C ASP A 298 -18.07 -14.26 -14.63
N THR A 299 -18.50 -13.01 -14.86
CA THR A 299 -18.74 -12.46 -16.20
C THR A 299 -17.48 -12.42 -17.09
N LEU A 300 -16.28 -12.49 -16.51
CA LEU A 300 -14.98 -12.45 -17.19
C LEU A 300 -14.27 -13.81 -17.22
N ARG A 301 -14.74 -14.81 -16.46
CA ARG A 301 -14.08 -16.13 -16.32
C ARG A 301 -14.42 -17.15 -17.41
N LYS A 302 -15.37 -16.87 -18.31
CA LYS A 302 -15.66 -17.76 -19.44
C LYS A 302 -14.72 -17.45 -20.60
N ASN A 303 -13.63 -18.21 -20.71
CA ASN A 303 -12.66 -18.20 -21.83
C ASN A 303 -12.35 -16.78 -22.37
N SER A 304 -12.03 -15.86 -21.45
CA SER A 304 -11.77 -14.48 -21.82
C SER A 304 -10.40 -14.33 -22.48
N TRP A 305 -10.33 -13.44 -23.45
CA TRP A 305 -9.18 -13.17 -24.30
C TRP A 305 -7.97 -12.59 -23.54
N HIS A 306 -8.14 -12.23 -22.26
CA HIS A 306 -7.08 -11.70 -21.40
C HIS A 306 -6.00 -12.72 -21.03
N ALA A 307 -6.30 -14.02 -21.09
CA ALA A 307 -5.29 -15.05 -20.88
C ALA A 307 -4.45 -15.22 -22.17
N PRO A 308 -3.17 -15.62 -22.09
CA PRO A 308 -2.40 -15.97 -23.27
C PRO A 308 -3.12 -17.04 -24.10
N LEU A 309 -3.39 -16.75 -25.37
CA LEU A 309 -4.03 -17.70 -26.27
C LEU A 309 -3.14 -18.95 -26.44
N SER A 310 -3.69 -20.13 -26.13
CA SER A 310 -2.98 -21.40 -26.29
C SER A 310 -2.67 -21.68 -27.76
N ALA A 311 -1.67 -22.51 -28.04
CA ALA A 311 -1.34 -22.88 -29.42
C ALA A 311 -2.53 -23.51 -30.17
N GLN A 312 -3.35 -24.30 -29.47
CA GLN A 312 -4.59 -24.87 -30.03
C GLN A 312 -5.61 -23.78 -30.38
N ALA A 313 -5.82 -22.81 -29.48
CA ALA A 313 -6.73 -21.69 -29.74
C ALA A 313 -6.24 -20.83 -30.92
N LYS A 314 -4.93 -20.54 -30.98
CA LYS A 314 -4.33 -19.82 -32.12
C LYS A 314 -4.61 -20.55 -33.44
N ALA A 315 -4.45 -21.87 -33.49
CA ALA A 315 -4.70 -22.66 -34.71
C ALA A 315 -6.16 -22.61 -35.22
N GLU A 316 -7.11 -22.23 -34.36
CA GLU A 316 -8.54 -22.09 -34.70
C GLU A 316 -8.93 -20.64 -35.06
N ILE A 317 -7.97 -19.72 -35.10
CA ILE A 317 -8.14 -18.35 -35.57
C ILE A 317 -7.57 -18.25 -36.98
N ALA A 318 -8.28 -17.59 -37.89
CA ALA A 318 -7.80 -17.39 -39.26
C ALA A 318 -7.91 -15.95 -39.71
N VAL A 319 -6.93 -15.52 -40.51
CA VAL A 319 -6.88 -14.23 -41.19
C VAL A 319 -6.88 -14.49 -42.69
N THR A 320 -7.92 -14.06 -43.39
CA THR A 320 -8.02 -14.18 -44.86
C THR A 320 -7.96 -12.79 -45.48
N VAL A 321 -7.02 -12.56 -46.40
CA VAL A 321 -6.99 -11.32 -47.19
C VAL A 321 -8.11 -11.40 -48.23
N LEU A 322 -9.03 -10.43 -48.21
CA LEU A 322 -10.14 -10.34 -49.15
C LEU A 322 -9.80 -9.41 -50.32
N ASP A 323 -9.18 -8.27 -50.01
CA ASP A 323 -8.82 -7.24 -51.00
C ASP A 323 -7.60 -6.45 -50.53
N ALA A 324 -6.65 -6.22 -51.42
CA ALA A 324 -5.41 -5.53 -51.15
C ALA A 324 -4.85 -4.88 -52.43
N PRO A 325 -4.30 -3.65 -52.35
CA PRO A 325 -3.61 -3.05 -53.48
C PRO A 325 -2.39 -3.88 -53.90
N SER A 326 -2.26 -4.16 -55.20
CA SER A 326 -1.10 -4.87 -55.76
C SER A 326 0.12 -3.95 -55.97
N THR A 327 -0.09 -2.62 -55.97
CA THR A 327 0.98 -1.63 -56.10
C THR A 327 0.66 -0.40 -55.25
N VAL A 328 1.66 0.10 -54.51
CA VAL A 328 1.56 1.28 -53.65
C VAL A 328 2.82 2.14 -53.77
N ALA A 329 2.74 3.42 -53.40
CA ALA A 329 3.92 4.29 -53.32
C ALA A 329 4.73 3.99 -52.04
N ALA A 330 6.04 4.18 -52.10
CA ALA A 330 6.92 4.09 -50.94
C ALA A 330 6.46 4.99 -49.79
N GLY A 331 6.41 4.44 -48.58
CA GLY A 331 5.96 5.15 -47.37
C GLY A 331 4.47 5.49 -47.30
N ALA A 332 3.65 5.09 -48.29
CA ALA A 332 2.24 5.43 -48.30
C ALA A 332 1.42 4.61 -47.29
N SER A 333 0.44 5.26 -46.67
CA SER A 333 -0.61 4.60 -45.87
C SER A 333 -1.74 4.13 -46.79
N PHE A 334 -2.19 2.89 -46.61
CA PHE A 334 -3.32 2.30 -47.34
C PHE A 334 -4.07 1.32 -46.44
N SER A 335 -5.19 0.78 -46.93
CA SER A 335 -5.98 -0.21 -46.20
C SER A 335 -6.04 -1.54 -46.93
N VAL A 336 -5.97 -2.63 -46.16
CA VAL A 336 -6.17 -4.00 -46.65
C VAL A 336 -7.44 -4.55 -46.01
N ARG A 337 -8.36 -5.07 -46.82
CA ARG A 337 -9.57 -5.72 -46.30
C ARG A 337 -9.27 -7.16 -45.97
N VAL A 338 -9.41 -7.53 -44.70
CA VAL A 338 -9.24 -8.90 -44.21
C VAL A 338 -10.54 -9.42 -43.61
N ARG A 339 -10.76 -10.72 -43.68
CA ARG A 339 -11.73 -11.45 -42.86
C ARG A 339 -11.01 -12.15 -41.73
N LEU A 340 -11.36 -11.80 -40.51
CA LEU A 340 -10.97 -12.52 -39.32
C LEU A 340 -12.05 -13.54 -39.00
N SER A 341 -11.67 -14.76 -38.63
CA SER A 341 -12.59 -15.76 -38.11
C SER A 341 -12.05 -16.35 -36.82
N ASN A 342 -12.91 -16.46 -35.81
CA ASN A 342 -12.56 -16.98 -34.50
C ASN A 342 -13.33 -18.28 -34.26
N ARG A 343 -12.72 -19.43 -34.51
CA ARG A 343 -13.31 -20.74 -34.16
C ARG A 343 -12.80 -21.27 -32.83
N SER A 344 -11.92 -20.52 -32.18
CA SER A 344 -11.42 -20.86 -30.86
C SER A 344 -12.52 -20.79 -29.81
N ASN A 345 -12.26 -21.40 -28.66
CA ASN A 345 -13.12 -21.27 -27.50
C ASN A 345 -12.94 -19.94 -26.74
N PHE A 346 -12.05 -19.05 -27.18
CA PHE A 346 -11.80 -17.74 -26.59
C PHE A 346 -12.59 -16.63 -27.29
N GLN A 347 -12.97 -15.59 -26.56
CA GLN A 347 -13.32 -14.32 -27.20
C GLN A 347 -12.05 -13.69 -27.84
N LEU A 348 -12.18 -12.75 -28.77
CA LEU A 348 -11.11 -11.83 -29.18
C LEU A 348 -11.63 -10.40 -29.09
N ALA A 349 -10.90 -9.49 -28.45
CA ALA A 349 -11.31 -8.09 -28.37
C ALA A 349 -10.14 -7.11 -28.24
N SER A 350 -10.32 -5.91 -28.79
CA SER A 350 -9.41 -4.77 -28.63
C SER A 350 -9.75 -3.92 -27.39
N ARG A 351 -9.78 -4.52 -26.21
CA ARG A 351 -10.00 -3.80 -24.92
C ARG A 351 -8.84 -4.09 -23.96
N ALA A 352 -8.79 -3.50 -22.77
CA ALA A 352 -7.77 -3.84 -21.76
C ALA A 352 -8.17 -5.13 -20.99
N PRO A 353 -7.23 -5.85 -20.33
CA PRO A 353 -5.78 -5.56 -20.19
C PRO A 353 -4.84 -5.91 -21.35
N THR A 354 -5.02 -7.00 -22.11
CA THR A 354 -4.03 -7.46 -23.14
C THR A 354 -4.58 -7.44 -24.58
N PRO A 355 -5.05 -6.29 -25.10
CA PRO A 355 -5.92 -6.24 -26.28
C PRO A 355 -5.41 -7.06 -27.46
N VAL A 356 -6.33 -7.71 -28.17
CA VAL A 356 -6.05 -8.33 -29.46
C VAL A 356 -6.29 -7.29 -30.56
N HIS A 357 -5.28 -7.03 -31.38
CA HIS A 357 -5.33 -6.14 -32.53
C HIS A 357 -4.96 -6.87 -33.81
N ALA A 358 -5.47 -6.41 -34.95
CA ALA A 358 -4.90 -6.77 -36.24
C ALA A 358 -3.67 -5.90 -36.50
N SER A 359 -2.63 -6.50 -37.05
CA SER A 359 -1.40 -5.81 -37.42
C SER A 359 -0.70 -6.58 -38.55
N TYR A 360 0.55 -6.27 -38.84
CA TYR A 360 1.25 -6.82 -39.98
C TYR A 360 2.77 -6.81 -39.84
N HIS A 361 3.40 -7.64 -40.67
CA HIS A 361 4.82 -7.63 -40.96
C HIS A 361 5.04 -7.39 -42.45
N TRP A 362 6.11 -6.68 -42.80
CA TRP A 362 6.63 -6.67 -44.16
C TRP A 362 7.76 -7.68 -44.26
N LEU A 363 7.66 -8.61 -45.21
CA LEU A 363 8.69 -9.59 -45.52
C LEU A 363 9.30 -9.28 -46.89
N ASP A 364 10.53 -9.73 -47.10
CA ASP A 364 11.13 -9.72 -48.41
C ASP A 364 10.36 -10.64 -49.38
N ARG A 365 10.65 -10.54 -50.68
CA ARG A 365 9.99 -11.36 -51.70
C ARG A 365 10.12 -12.87 -51.44
N THR A 366 11.23 -13.31 -50.85
CA THR A 366 11.47 -14.74 -50.58
C THR A 366 10.85 -15.23 -49.27
N ARG A 367 10.27 -14.33 -48.45
CA ARG A 367 9.75 -14.58 -47.10
C ARG A 367 10.82 -15.06 -46.11
N SER A 368 12.09 -14.89 -46.44
CA SER A 368 13.22 -15.32 -45.60
C SER A 368 13.62 -14.25 -44.59
N GLN A 369 13.34 -12.98 -44.89
CA GLN A 369 13.71 -11.85 -44.04
C GLN A 369 12.50 -10.96 -43.74
N VAL A 370 12.35 -10.60 -42.47
CA VAL A 370 11.41 -9.56 -42.04
C VAL A 370 12.04 -8.19 -42.28
N VAL A 371 11.40 -7.38 -43.13
CA VAL A 371 11.76 -5.99 -43.44
C VAL A 371 11.18 -5.03 -42.41
N VAL A 372 9.92 -5.26 -42.00
CA VAL A 372 9.27 -4.52 -40.90
C VAL A 372 8.60 -5.53 -39.99
N PHE A 373 9.05 -5.61 -38.74
CA PHE A 373 8.50 -6.54 -37.75
C PHE A 373 7.34 -5.94 -36.95
N ASP A 374 7.24 -4.62 -36.78
CA ASP A 374 6.20 -4.05 -35.92
C ASP A 374 5.32 -3.07 -36.70
N GLY A 375 4.25 -3.59 -37.31
CA GLY A 375 3.28 -2.80 -38.06
C GLY A 375 2.29 -2.03 -37.18
N GLU A 376 1.55 -1.09 -37.76
CA GLU A 376 0.50 -0.35 -37.02
C GLU A 376 -0.59 -1.28 -36.46
N ARG A 377 -1.23 -0.87 -35.36
CA ARG A 377 -2.35 -1.59 -34.73
C ARG A 377 -3.69 -1.13 -35.28
N THR A 378 -4.48 -2.08 -35.76
CA THR A 378 -5.89 -1.88 -36.13
C THR A 378 -6.79 -2.57 -35.10
N ARG A 379 -7.68 -1.80 -34.47
CA ARG A 379 -8.66 -2.34 -33.50
C ARG A 379 -9.74 -3.17 -34.20
N LEU A 380 -10.19 -4.24 -33.57
CA LEU A 380 -11.39 -4.98 -33.98
C LEU A 380 -12.63 -4.09 -33.82
N LYS A 381 -13.53 -4.09 -34.80
CA LYS A 381 -14.79 -3.31 -34.76
C LYS A 381 -15.68 -3.69 -33.57
N ALA A 382 -15.76 -4.97 -33.26
CA ALA A 382 -16.47 -5.51 -32.11
C ALA A 382 -15.68 -6.65 -31.48
N SER A 383 -16.10 -7.07 -30.29
CA SER A 383 -15.60 -8.32 -29.72
C SER A 383 -16.10 -9.50 -30.56
N MET A 384 -15.20 -10.40 -30.93
CA MET A 384 -15.53 -11.62 -31.66
C MET A 384 -15.64 -12.78 -30.67
N MET A 385 -16.85 -13.31 -30.50
CA MET A 385 -17.11 -14.51 -29.71
C MET A 385 -16.64 -15.78 -30.45
N PRO A 386 -16.53 -16.93 -29.77
CA PRO A 386 -16.38 -18.23 -30.44
C PRO A 386 -17.43 -18.43 -31.54
N GLY A 387 -16.98 -18.71 -32.76
CA GLY A 387 -17.80 -18.88 -33.95
C GLY A 387 -17.96 -17.63 -34.82
N ASP A 388 -17.60 -16.44 -34.32
CA ASP A 388 -17.78 -15.19 -35.05
C ASP A 388 -16.75 -15.02 -36.19
N ALA A 389 -17.17 -14.28 -37.22
CA ALA A 389 -16.29 -13.76 -38.26
C ALA A 389 -16.58 -12.28 -38.52
N GLN A 390 -15.54 -11.52 -38.84
CA GLN A 390 -15.64 -10.08 -39.05
C GLN A 390 -14.71 -9.62 -40.17
N ASP A 391 -15.24 -8.79 -41.07
CA ASP A 391 -14.43 -8.07 -42.05
C ASP A 391 -13.84 -6.80 -41.41
N LEU A 392 -12.54 -6.59 -41.56
CA LEU A 392 -11.79 -5.47 -41.02
C LEU A 392 -10.97 -4.79 -42.13
N LEU A 393 -10.91 -3.46 -42.09
CA LEU A 393 -9.96 -2.69 -42.89
C LEU A 393 -8.73 -2.44 -42.02
N VAL A 394 -7.62 -3.09 -42.34
CA VAL A 394 -6.34 -2.96 -41.62
C VAL A 394 -5.56 -1.79 -42.20
N SER A 395 -5.18 -0.83 -41.35
CA SER A 395 -4.27 0.26 -41.72
C SER A 395 -2.86 -0.27 -41.90
N VAL A 396 -2.23 0.03 -43.04
CA VAL A 396 -0.90 -0.45 -43.40
C VAL A 396 -0.07 0.72 -43.95
N VAL A 397 1.19 0.80 -43.55
CA VAL A 397 2.17 1.75 -44.09
C VAL A 397 3.20 0.97 -44.90
N ALA A 398 3.41 1.38 -46.15
CA ALA A 398 4.37 0.75 -47.04
C ALA A 398 5.83 1.04 -46.62
N PRO A 399 6.80 0.13 -46.87
CA PRO A 399 8.22 0.41 -46.69
C PRO A 399 8.67 1.64 -47.48
N ALA A 400 9.70 2.33 -47.00
CA ALA A 400 10.26 3.50 -47.68
C ALA A 400 11.08 3.14 -48.93
N ALA A 401 11.55 1.89 -49.04
CA ALA A 401 12.32 1.43 -50.19
C ALA A 401 11.40 0.77 -51.23
N ALA A 402 11.49 1.22 -52.48
CA ALA A 402 10.83 0.57 -53.60
C ALA A 402 11.30 -0.88 -53.75
N GLY A 403 10.40 -1.78 -54.12
CA GLY A 403 10.68 -3.21 -54.18
C GLY A 403 9.44 -4.08 -54.24
N ARG A 404 9.64 -5.39 -54.32
CA ARG A 404 8.57 -6.38 -54.21
C ARG A 404 8.65 -7.00 -52.82
N TYR A 405 7.55 -6.90 -52.08
CA TYR A 405 7.47 -7.39 -50.70
C TYR A 405 6.26 -8.31 -50.54
N VAL A 406 6.31 -9.12 -49.50
CA VAL A 406 5.14 -9.87 -49.01
C VAL A 406 4.64 -9.16 -47.76
N LEU A 407 3.42 -8.66 -47.79
CA LEU A 407 2.73 -8.13 -46.63
C LEU A 407 2.03 -9.30 -45.91
N ARG A 408 2.45 -9.58 -44.68
CA ARG A 408 1.83 -10.58 -43.81
C ARG A 408 0.87 -9.91 -42.84
N LEU A 409 -0.43 -10.15 -42.99
CA LEU A 409 -1.47 -9.65 -42.09
C LEU A 409 -1.68 -10.69 -40.99
N THR A 410 -1.61 -10.28 -39.72
CA THR A 410 -1.81 -11.17 -38.57
C THR A 410 -2.48 -10.44 -37.41
N LEU A 411 -2.53 -11.08 -36.24
CA LEU A 411 -3.01 -10.52 -34.99
C LEU A 411 -1.87 -10.49 -33.96
N VAL A 412 -1.97 -9.57 -33.02
CA VAL A 412 -1.09 -9.48 -31.85
C VAL A 412 -1.94 -9.33 -30.59
N GLN A 413 -1.59 -10.08 -29.55
CA GLN A 413 -2.10 -9.88 -28.20
C GLN A 413 -1.07 -9.02 -27.45
N GLU A 414 -1.42 -7.78 -27.16
CA GLU A 414 -0.50 -6.80 -26.55
C GLU A 414 0.09 -7.30 -25.24
N GLY A 415 1.41 -7.16 -25.09
CA GLY A 415 2.16 -7.63 -23.92
C GLY A 415 2.28 -9.15 -23.78
N VAL A 416 1.75 -9.93 -24.75
CA VAL A 416 1.75 -11.40 -24.70
C VAL A 416 2.51 -12.00 -25.87
N ALA A 417 1.97 -11.95 -27.08
CA ALA A 417 2.56 -12.60 -28.25
C ALA A 417 1.91 -12.16 -29.57
N TRP A 418 2.68 -12.29 -30.65
CA TRP A 418 2.15 -12.36 -32.01
C TRP A 418 1.48 -13.72 -32.27
N LEU A 419 0.48 -13.73 -33.14
CA LEU A 419 -0.29 -14.94 -33.46
C LEU A 419 0.19 -15.65 -34.72
N ASP A 420 1.22 -15.14 -35.42
CA ASP A 420 1.87 -15.79 -36.56
C ASP A 420 3.19 -16.49 -36.19
N ASP A 421 3.39 -16.83 -34.92
CA ASP A 421 4.55 -17.61 -34.48
C ASP A 421 4.64 -18.94 -35.22
N GLY A 422 5.84 -19.54 -35.29
CA GLY A 422 6.14 -20.69 -36.17
C GLY A 422 5.30 -21.96 -35.95
N ARG A 423 4.36 -21.98 -34.99
CA ARG A 423 3.37 -23.06 -34.80
C ARG A 423 1.94 -22.66 -35.14
N SER A 424 1.65 -21.36 -35.34
CA SER A 424 0.32 -20.82 -35.59
C SER A 424 0.22 -20.17 -36.97
N GLY A 425 -0.58 -20.76 -37.87
CA GLY A 425 -0.82 -20.25 -39.23
C GLY A 425 -1.78 -19.06 -39.29
N VAL A 426 -1.82 -18.20 -38.27
CA VAL A 426 -2.79 -17.10 -38.16
C VAL A 426 -2.31 -15.89 -38.93
N PHE A 427 -2.20 -16.04 -40.25
CA PHE A 427 -1.81 -14.93 -41.11
C PHE A 427 -2.36 -15.08 -42.52
N GLY A 428 -2.44 -13.94 -43.22
CA GLY A 428 -2.70 -13.88 -44.65
C GLY A 428 -1.60 -13.09 -45.34
N ASP A 429 -0.94 -13.70 -46.32
CA ASP A 429 0.12 -13.08 -47.10
C ASP A 429 -0.44 -12.51 -48.41
N VAL A 430 0.01 -11.32 -48.80
CA VAL A 430 -0.25 -10.74 -50.12
C VAL A 430 1.02 -10.10 -50.68
N GLU A 431 1.27 -10.29 -51.98
CA GLU A 431 2.38 -9.63 -52.67
C GLU A 431 2.01 -8.20 -53.03
N VAL A 432 2.88 -7.25 -52.67
CA VAL A 432 2.70 -5.82 -52.96
C VAL A 432 3.96 -5.26 -53.58
N VAL A 433 3.80 -4.53 -54.68
CA VAL A 433 4.88 -3.78 -55.32
C VAL A 433 4.90 -2.36 -54.78
N VAL A 434 6.01 -1.96 -54.14
CA VAL A 434 6.25 -0.61 -53.64
C VAL A 434 7.05 0.15 -54.69
N ARG A 435 6.57 1.32 -55.12
CA ARG A 435 7.19 2.16 -56.15
C ARG A 435 7.69 3.49 -55.63
#